data_AF-A0A1N7JI24-F1
#
_entry.id   AF-A0A1N7JI24-F1
#
_cell.length_a   1.000
_cell.length_b   1.000
_cell.length_c   1.000
_cell.angle_alpha   90.00
_cell.angle_beta   90.00
_cell.angle_gamma   90.00
#
_symmetry.space_group_name_H-M   'P 1'
#
loop_
_entity.id
_entity.type
_entity.pdbx_description
1 polymer ?
#
loop_
_entity_poly.entity_id
_entity_poly.type
_entity_poly.pdbx_seq_one_letter_code
_entity_poly.pdbx_strand_id
1 'polypeptide(L)'
;MNDYLKQLEPVEVRYLIDTKELREIVTHMLGEADSLVSIYLSYDYTEDETDGGMVRPMIELEEISGLTEENRHTILSTGLNLDAPFDNGDEVFRAIFGSSHVVIDATEDNDGTFFTVEVPYEDYKNLHTE
;
A
#
# COMPACT_ATOMS: atom_id res chain seq x y z
N MET A 1 -18.53 20.20 36.45
CA MET A 1 -19.05 20.07 35.07
C MET A 1 -17.86 20.27 34.14
N ASN A 2 -16.93 19.30 34.09
CA ASN A 2 -15.70 19.44 33.29
C ASN A 2 -14.93 18.10 33.05
N ASP A 3 -15.63 16.97 32.91
CA ASP A 3 -14.99 15.66 32.65
C ASP A 3 -15.51 14.93 31.40
N TYR A 4 -16.36 15.56 30.58
CA TYR A 4 -16.87 14.95 29.34
C TYR A 4 -15.88 15.02 28.15
N LEU A 5 -14.80 15.79 28.28
CA LEU A 5 -13.85 16.05 27.18
C LEU A 5 -12.53 15.26 27.30
N LYS A 6 -12.39 14.35 28.28
CA LYS A 6 -11.12 13.66 28.56
C LYS A 6 -10.92 12.29 27.88
N GLN A 7 -11.90 11.79 27.12
CA GLN A 7 -11.79 10.46 26.49
C GLN A 7 -12.50 10.43 25.14
N LEU A 8 -12.21 11.39 24.25
CA LEU A 8 -12.45 11.17 22.83
C LEU A 8 -11.19 10.48 22.30
N GLU A 9 -11.19 9.15 22.34
CA GLU A 9 -10.21 8.38 21.57
C GLU A 9 -10.57 8.51 20.09
N PRO A 10 -9.60 8.81 19.21
CA PRO A 10 -9.84 8.82 17.78
C PRO A 10 -10.31 7.43 17.32
N VAL A 11 -11.19 7.40 16.31
CA VAL A 11 -11.68 6.14 15.74
C VAL A 11 -10.68 5.62 14.70
N GLU A 12 -10.10 6.53 13.91
CA GLU A 12 -9.18 6.22 12.81
C GLU A 12 -8.01 7.22 12.78
N VAL A 13 -6.90 6.77 12.22
CA VAL A 13 -5.71 7.57 11.92
C VAL A 13 -5.53 7.61 10.41
N ARG A 14 -5.26 8.81 9.88
CA ARG A 14 -5.00 9.03 8.47
C ARG A 14 -3.50 9.13 8.21
N TYR A 15 -3.04 8.37 7.24
CA TYR A 15 -1.70 8.43 6.69
C TYR A 15 -1.76 8.99 5.27
N LEU A 16 -0.68 9.68 4.90
CA LEU A 16 -0.41 10.09 3.54
C LEU A 16 0.88 9.39 3.13
N ILE A 17 0.83 8.64 2.04
CA ILE A 17 2.00 7.99 1.46
C ILE A 17 2.11 8.39 0.00
N ASP A 18 3.26 8.95 -0.37
CA ASP A 18 3.52 9.30 -1.75
C ASP A 18 4.05 8.09 -2.55
N THR A 19 3.91 8.16 -3.87
CA THR A 19 4.37 7.09 -4.77
C THR A 19 5.89 6.89 -4.79
N LYS A 20 6.70 7.87 -4.36
CA LYS A 20 8.16 7.69 -4.25
C LYS A 20 8.48 6.85 -3.02
N GLU A 21 7.89 7.17 -1.88
CA GLU A 21 7.99 6.39 -0.64
C GLU A 21 7.48 4.96 -0.87
N LEU A 22 6.31 4.82 -1.52
CA LEU A 22 5.78 3.51 -1.86
C LEU A 22 6.74 2.71 -2.75
N ARG A 23 7.37 3.35 -3.74
CA ARG A 23 8.36 2.69 -4.61
C ARG A 23 9.58 2.21 -3.82
N GLU A 24 10.09 3.03 -2.89
CA GLU A 24 11.22 2.64 -2.04
C GLU A 24 10.90 1.41 -1.20
N ILE A 25 9.67 1.34 -0.67
CA ILE A 25 9.19 0.19 0.11
C ILE A 25 9.09 -1.06 -0.79
N VAL A 26 8.52 -0.94 -1.99
CA VAL A 26 8.43 -2.07 -2.94
C VAL A 26 9.82 -2.58 -3.33
N THR A 27 10.76 -1.68 -3.62
CA THR A 27 12.16 -2.05 -3.89
C THR A 27 12.80 -2.76 -2.69
N HIS A 28 12.52 -2.32 -1.46
CA HIS A 28 12.99 -3.01 -0.26
C HIS A 28 12.40 -4.43 -0.16
N MET A 29 11.09 -4.57 -0.40
CA MET A 29 10.41 -5.88 -0.38
C MET A 29 10.96 -6.82 -1.45
N LEU A 30 11.25 -6.32 -2.66
CA LEU A 30 11.83 -7.09 -3.75
C LEU A 30 13.26 -7.55 -3.43
N GLY A 31 14.03 -6.77 -2.67
CA GLY A 31 15.40 -7.10 -2.31
C GLY A 31 16.28 -7.34 -3.54
N GLU A 32 16.89 -8.51 -3.64
CA GLU A 32 17.73 -8.89 -4.79
C GLU A 32 16.95 -8.95 -6.11
N ALA A 33 15.63 -9.18 -6.05
CA ALA A 33 14.76 -9.27 -7.21
C ALA A 33 14.45 -7.91 -7.86
N ASP A 34 14.74 -6.78 -7.19
CA ASP A 34 14.52 -5.43 -7.74
C ASP A 34 15.22 -5.24 -9.09
N SER A 35 16.42 -5.82 -9.24
CA SER A 35 17.19 -5.76 -10.50
C SER A 35 16.58 -6.52 -11.68
N LEU A 36 15.53 -7.31 -11.44
CA LEU A 36 14.88 -8.16 -12.43
C LEU A 36 13.64 -7.50 -13.05
N VAL A 37 13.07 -6.50 -12.38
CA VAL A 37 11.78 -5.91 -12.74
C VAL A 37 11.80 -4.39 -12.71
N SER A 38 10.98 -3.76 -13.54
CA SER A 38 10.64 -2.34 -13.44
C SER A 38 9.33 -2.19 -12.70
N ILE A 39 9.30 -1.28 -11.72
CA ILE A 39 8.12 -1.04 -10.87
C ILE A 39 7.32 0.13 -11.45
N TYR A 40 6.05 -0.12 -11.74
CA TYR A 40 5.07 0.90 -12.10
C TYR A 40 3.97 0.94 -11.05
N LEU A 41 3.64 2.16 -10.63
CA LEU A 41 2.63 2.42 -9.61
C LEU A 41 1.47 3.14 -10.27
N SER A 42 0.27 2.62 -10.07
CA SER A 42 -0.97 3.20 -10.54
C SER A 42 -2.07 2.86 -9.53
N TYR A 43 -3.32 3.20 -9.84
CA TYR A 43 -4.45 2.91 -8.98
C TYR A 43 -5.74 2.87 -9.80
N ASP A 44 -6.77 2.24 -9.25
CA ASP A 44 -8.11 2.24 -9.80
C ASP A 44 -9.12 2.62 -8.71
N TYR A 45 -10.28 3.13 -9.11
CA TYR A 45 -11.41 3.36 -8.21
C TYR A 45 -12.36 2.18 -8.29
N THR A 46 -12.57 1.50 -7.18
CA THR A 46 -13.61 0.47 -7.10
C THR A 46 -14.94 1.12 -6.75
N GLU A 47 -15.93 0.96 -7.62
CA GLU A 47 -17.31 1.34 -7.32
C GLU A 47 -17.86 0.37 -6.25
N ASP A 48 -17.81 0.79 -4.98
CA ASP A 48 -18.55 0.12 -3.92
C ASP A 48 -19.98 0.70 -3.87
N GLU A 49 -20.98 -0.07 -3.43
CA GLU A 49 -22.40 0.35 -3.40
C GLU A 49 -22.69 1.49 -2.40
N THR A 50 -21.64 1.94 -1.70
CA THR A 50 -21.67 3.07 -0.77
C THR A 50 -20.91 4.22 -1.43
N ASP A 51 -21.51 5.42 -1.44
CA ASP A 51 -21.20 6.66 -2.20
C ASP A 51 -19.76 7.26 -2.06
N GLY A 52 -18.78 6.48 -1.60
CA GLY A 52 -17.35 6.82 -1.60
C GLY A 52 -16.57 5.66 -2.21
N GLY A 53 -16.27 5.75 -3.51
CA GLY A 53 -15.46 4.74 -4.20
C GLY A 53 -14.13 4.56 -3.49
N MET A 54 -13.76 3.31 -3.18
CA MET A 54 -12.46 3.02 -2.59
C MET A 54 -11.38 3.08 -3.66
N VAL A 55 -10.18 3.47 -3.26
CA VAL A 55 -9.02 3.43 -4.14
C VAL A 55 -8.34 2.09 -3.95
N ARG A 56 -8.02 1.40 -5.05
CA ARG A 56 -7.22 0.20 -5.02
C ARG A 56 -5.87 0.46 -5.69
N PRO A 57 -4.76 0.47 -4.93
CA PRO A 57 -3.44 0.68 -5.50
C PRO A 57 -3.03 -0.51 -6.38
N MET A 58 -2.31 -0.21 -7.45
CA MET A 58 -1.74 -1.18 -8.38
C MET A 58 -0.22 -1.05 -8.40
N ILE A 59 0.46 -2.17 -8.25
CA ILE A 59 1.92 -2.27 -8.30
C ILE A 59 2.27 -3.28 -9.38
N GLU A 60 2.50 -2.78 -10.59
CA GLU A 60 2.85 -3.57 -11.75
C GLU A 60 4.37 -3.79 -11.82
N LEU A 61 4.75 -5.04 -12.03
CA LEU A 61 6.14 -5.46 -12.13
C LEU A 61 6.40 -5.94 -13.56
N GLU A 62 7.11 -5.14 -14.34
CA GLU A 62 7.47 -5.48 -15.73
C GLU A 62 8.86 -6.12 -15.77
N GLU A 63 9.00 -7.28 -16.41
CA GLU A 63 10.31 -7.93 -16.53
C GLU A 63 11.29 -7.10 -17.39
N ILE A 64 12.50 -6.84 -16.87
CA ILE A 64 13.54 -6.09 -17.59
C ILE A 64 14.19 -6.96 -18.69
N SER A 65 14.29 -8.27 -18.45
CA SER A 65 14.86 -9.23 -19.39
C SER A 65 14.30 -10.63 -19.13
N GLY A 66 14.31 -11.49 -20.15
CA GLY A 66 13.65 -12.81 -20.12
C GLY A 66 13.97 -13.60 -18.85
N LEU A 67 13.00 -13.65 -17.94
CA LEU A 67 13.18 -14.26 -16.62
C LEU A 67 13.27 -15.77 -16.72
N THR A 68 14.23 -16.35 -16.00
CA THR A 68 14.25 -17.80 -15.75
C THR A 68 13.16 -18.16 -14.73
N GLU A 69 12.87 -19.45 -14.60
CA GLU A 69 11.95 -19.95 -13.56
C GLU A 69 12.47 -19.63 -12.15
N GLU A 70 13.78 -19.71 -11.94
CA GLU A 70 14.44 -19.34 -10.68
C GLU A 70 14.24 -17.85 -10.35
N ASN A 71 14.37 -16.97 -11.33
CA ASN A 71 14.12 -15.54 -11.16
C ASN A 71 12.65 -15.27 -10.77
N ARG A 72 11.70 -15.95 -11.43
CA ARG A 72 10.26 -15.84 -11.10
C ARG A 72 9.98 -16.34 -9.69
N HIS A 73 10.60 -17.44 -9.28
CA HIS A 73 10.47 -17.95 -7.91
C HIS A 73 11.04 -16.97 -6.87
N THR A 74 12.15 -16.31 -7.19
CA THR A 74 12.75 -15.28 -6.34
C THR A 74 11.77 -14.13 -6.13
N ILE A 75 11.15 -13.60 -7.20
CA ILE A 75 10.13 -12.56 -7.09
C ILE A 75 8.95 -13.03 -6.24
N LEU A 76 8.40 -14.22 -6.52
CA LEU A 76 7.26 -14.76 -5.77
C LEU A 76 7.56 -14.95 -4.27
N SER A 77 8.82 -15.25 -3.91
CA SER A 77 9.22 -15.40 -2.52
C SER A 77 9.15 -14.10 -1.71
N THR A 78 9.12 -12.95 -2.39
CA THR A 78 8.96 -11.62 -1.76
C THR A 78 7.50 -11.31 -1.41
N GLY A 79 6.56 -12.16 -1.82
CA GLY A 79 5.12 -11.93 -1.71
C GLY A 79 4.52 -11.19 -2.91
N LEU A 80 5.35 -10.69 -3.83
CA LEU A 80 4.91 -9.97 -5.02
C LEU A 80 4.84 -10.89 -6.26
N ASN A 81 3.97 -10.54 -7.19
CA ASN A 81 3.65 -11.33 -8.37
C ASN A 81 3.62 -10.45 -9.64
N LEU A 82 4.26 -10.93 -10.71
CA LEU A 82 4.30 -10.24 -12.01
C LEU A 82 2.89 -10.06 -12.63
N ASP A 83 1.99 -11.02 -12.41
CA ASP A 83 0.70 -11.08 -13.09
C ASP A 83 -0.48 -10.56 -12.25
N ALA A 84 -0.23 -10.03 -11.04
CA ALA A 84 -1.27 -9.64 -10.08
C ALA A 84 -1.01 -8.26 -9.46
N PRO A 85 -1.09 -7.17 -10.24
CA PRO A 85 -0.69 -5.84 -9.80
C PRO A 85 -1.53 -5.30 -8.63
N PHE A 86 -2.82 -5.61 -8.58
CA PHE A 86 -3.67 -5.22 -7.46
C PHE A 86 -3.34 -6.00 -6.18
N ASP A 87 -3.09 -7.31 -6.29
CA ASP A 87 -2.76 -8.13 -5.12
C ASP A 87 -1.41 -7.69 -4.53
N ASN A 88 -0.47 -7.25 -5.38
CA ASN A 88 0.77 -6.61 -4.93
C ASN A 88 0.49 -5.32 -4.16
N GLY A 89 -0.43 -4.48 -4.66
CA GLY A 89 -0.87 -3.27 -3.96
C GLY A 89 -1.42 -3.60 -2.57
N ASP A 90 -2.34 -4.55 -2.50
CA ASP A 90 -2.95 -4.98 -1.23
C ASP A 90 -1.90 -5.58 -0.27
N GLU A 91 -0.94 -6.36 -0.77
CA GLU A 91 0.15 -6.94 0.03
C GLU A 91 1.04 -5.85 0.63
N VAL A 92 1.47 -4.88 -0.18
CA VAL A 92 2.37 -3.81 0.24
C VAL A 92 1.68 -2.92 1.26
N PHE A 93 0.44 -2.49 1.01
CA PHE A 93 -0.29 -1.66 1.97
C PHE A 93 -0.62 -2.42 3.25
N ARG A 94 -0.90 -3.73 3.17
CA ARG A 94 -1.06 -4.56 4.37
C ARG A 94 0.24 -4.67 5.17
N ALA A 95 1.39 -4.76 4.52
CA ALA A 95 2.69 -4.80 5.18
C ALA A 95 3.00 -3.49 5.92
N ILE A 96 2.58 -2.35 5.36
CA ILE A 96 2.84 -1.02 5.95
C ILE A 96 1.82 -0.68 7.05
N PHE A 97 0.53 -0.89 6.78
CA PHE A 97 -0.58 -0.35 7.58
C PHE A 97 -1.41 -1.41 8.30
N GLY A 98 -1.09 -2.70 8.12
CA GLY A 98 -1.85 -3.82 8.69
C GLY A 98 -3.09 -4.20 7.87
N SER A 99 -3.76 -5.28 8.24
CA SER A 99 -4.86 -5.88 7.44
C SER A 99 -6.16 -5.06 7.41
N SER A 100 -6.35 -4.13 8.34
CA SER A 100 -7.59 -3.35 8.48
C SER A 100 -7.51 -1.97 7.80
N HIS A 101 -6.45 -1.70 7.04
CA HIS A 101 -6.30 -0.42 6.35
C HIS A 101 -7.34 -0.27 5.24
N VAL A 102 -7.69 0.97 4.93
CA VAL A 102 -8.52 1.33 3.78
C VAL A 102 -7.86 2.50 3.05
N VAL A 103 -7.65 2.36 1.73
CA VAL A 103 -7.19 3.47 0.91
C VAL A 103 -8.42 4.23 0.39
N ILE A 104 -8.59 5.45 0.89
CA ILE A 104 -9.83 6.22 0.69
C ILE A 104 -9.72 7.25 -0.43
N ASP A 105 -8.50 7.62 -0.83
CA ASP A 105 -8.29 8.61 -1.88
C ASP A 105 -6.89 8.49 -2.50
N ALA A 106 -6.78 8.91 -3.76
CA ALA A 106 -5.54 9.07 -4.49
C ALA A 106 -5.56 10.44 -5.19
N THR A 107 -4.73 11.35 -4.69
CA THR A 107 -4.62 12.69 -5.23
C THR A 107 -3.31 12.83 -6.01
N GLU A 108 -3.40 13.45 -7.18
CA GLU A 108 -2.23 13.78 -8.00
C GLU A 108 -1.86 15.25 -7.80
N ASP A 109 -0.59 15.52 -7.51
CA ASP A 109 -0.04 16.86 -7.48
C ASP A 109 1.21 16.99 -8.38
N ASN A 110 1.94 18.10 -8.27
CA ASN A 110 3.14 18.35 -9.09
C ASN A 110 4.33 17.45 -8.70
N ASP A 111 4.31 16.86 -7.51
CA ASP A 111 5.37 16.02 -6.95
C ASP A 111 5.10 14.53 -7.14
N GLY A 112 3.85 14.15 -7.44
CA GLY A 112 3.42 12.81 -7.84
C GLY A 112 2.02 12.48 -7.33
N THR A 113 1.64 11.21 -7.42
CA THR A 113 0.43 10.70 -6.75
C THR A 113 0.74 10.43 -5.28
N PHE A 114 -0.20 10.77 -4.40
CA PHE A 114 -0.20 10.35 -3.00
C PHE A 114 -1.52 9.69 -2.62
N PHE A 115 -1.44 8.69 -1.75
CA PHE A 115 -2.55 7.91 -1.24
C PHE A 115 -2.93 8.37 0.16
N THR A 116 -4.23 8.52 0.40
CA THR A 116 -4.77 8.72 1.75
C THR A 116 -5.25 7.38 2.28
N VAL A 117 -4.66 6.94 3.40
CA VAL A 117 -4.95 5.65 4.02
C VAL A 117 -5.53 5.86 5.41
N GLU A 118 -6.65 5.22 5.69
CA GLU A 118 -7.26 5.16 7.02
C GLU A 118 -6.91 3.84 7.69
N VAL A 119 -6.50 3.93 8.96
CA VAL A 119 -6.20 2.78 9.82
C VAL A 119 -6.99 2.93 11.12
N PRO A 120 -7.71 1.89 11.58
CA PRO A 120 -8.37 1.91 12.88
C PRO A 120 -7.38 2.27 14.00
N TYR A 121 -7.79 3.15 14.91
CA TYR A 121 -6.88 3.64 15.95
C TYR A 121 -6.35 2.53 16.88
N GLU A 122 -7.13 1.48 17.10
CA GLU A 122 -6.69 0.33 17.89
C GLU A 122 -5.55 -0.43 17.20
N ASP A 123 -5.59 -0.56 15.87
CA ASP A 123 -4.54 -1.20 15.09
C ASP A 123 -3.31 -0.30 14.98
N TYR A 124 -3.52 1.02 14.86
CA TYR A 124 -2.45 2.01 14.97
C TYR A 124 -1.65 1.87 16.27
N LYS A 125 -2.33 1.72 17.42
CA LYS A 125 -1.64 1.53 18.70
C LYS A 125 -0.73 0.30 18.67
N ASN A 126 -1.20 -0.79 18.08
CA ASN A 126 -0.45 -2.04 18.03
C ASN A 126 0.73 -1.98 17.06
N LEU A 127 0.62 -1.21 15.96
CA LEU A 127 1.71 -1.03 14.98
C LEU A 127 2.94 -0.30 15.53
N HIS A 128 2.78 0.54 16.56
CA HIS A 128 3.86 1.40 17.10
C HIS A 128 4.33 1.00 18.51
N THR A 129 3.91 -0.15 19.05
CA THR A 129 4.28 -0.60 20.42
C THR A 129 5.32 -1.72 20.44
N GLU A 130 6.12 -1.90 19.37
CA GLU A 130 7.26 -2.85 19.35
C GLU A 130 8.62 -2.18 19.60
#